data_AF-A0A8H3AP84-F1
#
_entry.id   AF-A0A8H3AP84-F1
#
_cell.length_a   1.000
_cell.length_b   1.000
_cell.length_c   1.000
_cell.angle_alpha   90.00
_cell.angle_beta   90.00
_cell.angle_gamma   90.00
#
_symmetry.space_group_name_H-M   'P 1'
#
loop_
_entity.id
_entity.type
_entity.pdbx_description
1 polymer ?
#
loop_
_entity_poly.entity_id
_entity_poly.type
_entity_poly.pdbx_seq_one_letter_code
_entity_poly.pdbx_strand_id
1 'polypeptide(L)'
;MPLLALPSEAIVHILALTEPSDIIRCGVVCRLLRQIIESSAELQYLIELGSFGYIPPVNPRLDLSYKEKISTLQQHQDKWGSDTHMKVDTYKLRDLEARSMTYDFHGGTYVRGSSLPGLGECTRRLDVYQLPSINKGTEWKEWSHPDLGVDIRDFALQTDYDLLVLLEADEPVGDGNVSGRSGASPDAMQRIKIHLRSLETGQPHPVAVRPILECQVPSYMQSMCSFSAQVVGRYLAVFFQVLAWRGTRCYELRVWDWTIGRLISYIEPSIDGAESFTFLSDRLILVPCPVTFASDGTLTHQAHLDIYKFDEPSSDDATAQPACLVASLCLPGATETQTIISRFSCRCDPVPLPSAQTAVPYVGHPRIYDLASENRVLCIAIEALNFRAGNGGRSRTKSMLYIPCMGLLSTVKDSFDEYTQRGSAVTILWNDWAEMTSWIDVGQIYTGNQCYVYGQRTVGLVYARSENIADDAEEETTRIHSLVIFDFDPVRVKRASQRTRPGVRISKPETENAWDIQMEETKLMRNMFLGGESKANTPFSVRTTLINERFHSPYCYVMIDEEHVVIVLQDLGGRESSLVVYTFN
;
A
#
# COMPACT_ATOMS: atom_id res chain seq x y z
N MET A 1 9.77 39.61 -25.47
CA MET A 1 8.84 40.57 -24.83
C MET A 1 9.03 40.48 -23.32
N PRO A 2 8.94 41.58 -22.56
CA PRO A 2 9.01 41.51 -21.10
C PRO A 2 7.76 40.83 -20.55
N LEU A 3 7.92 39.89 -19.60
CA LEU A 3 6.83 39.11 -18.97
C LEU A 3 5.69 39.99 -18.46
N LEU A 4 6.02 41.14 -17.86
CA LEU A 4 5.06 42.07 -17.26
C LEU A 4 4.28 42.90 -18.28
N ALA A 5 4.57 42.77 -19.58
CA ALA A 5 3.77 43.39 -20.65
C ALA A 5 2.65 42.46 -21.16
N LEU A 6 2.56 41.23 -20.65
CA LEU A 6 1.48 40.32 -20.97
C LEU A 6 0.21 40.68 -20.17
N PRO A 7 -0.99 40.36 -20.68
CA PRO A 7 -2.22 40.43 -19.90
C PRO A 7 -2.16 39.58 -18.63
N SER A 8 -2.87 39.98 -17.58
CA SER A 8 -2.87 39.27 -16.29
C SER A 8 -3.30 37.81 -16.43
N GLU A 9 -4.25 37.51 -17.32
CA GLU A 9 -4.72 36.15 -17.60
C GLU A 9 -3.60 35.28 -18.19
N ALA A 10 -2.79 35.83 -19.09
CA ALA A 10 -1.65 35.12 -19.66
C ALA A 10 -0.56 34.86 -18.59
N ILE A 11 -0.33 35.83 -17.71
CA ILE A 11 0.59 35.67 -16.58
C ILE A 11 0.09 34.57 -15.63
N VAL A 12 -1.22 34.55 -15.32
CA VAL A 12 -1.83 33.50 -14.49
C VAL A 12 -1.61 32.12 -15.12
N HIS A 13 -1.91 31.95 -16.41
CA HIS A 13 -1.69 30.67 -17.08
C HIS A 13 -0.22 30.24 -17.09
N ILE A 14 0.72 31.18 -17.28
CA ILE A 14 2.15 30.86 -17.21
C ILE A 14 2.54 30.39 -15.80
N LEU A 15 2.08 31.10 -14.76
CA LEU A 15 2.38 30.73 -13.38
C LEU A 15 1.70 29.41 -12.97
N ALA A 16 0.51 29.11 -13.49
CA ALA A 16 -0.21 27.87 -13.22
C ALA A 16 0.52 26.62 -13.75
N LEU A 17 1.47 26.78 -14.68
CA LEU A 17 2.33 25.70 -15.18
C LEU A 17 3.57 25.46 -14.31
N THR A 18 3.77 26.24 -13.24
CA THR A 18 4.93 26.13 -12.35
C THR A 18 4.55 25.48 -11.01
N GLU A 19 5.55 25.03 -10.26
CA GLU A 19 5.31 24.48 -8.94
C GLU A 19 4.79 25.55 -7.96
N PRO A 20 3.96 25.17 -6.97
CA PRO A 20 3.44 26.10 -5.96
C PRO A 20 4.52 26.95 -5.28
N SER A 21 5.70 26.38 -5.06
CA SER A 21 6.83 27.10 -4.46
C SER A 21 7.36 28.24 -5.35
N ASP A 22 7.36 28.04 -6.65
CA ASP A 22 7.81 29.03 -7.63
C ASP A 22 6.76 30.11 -7.87
N ILE A 23 5.47 29.78 -7.80
CA ILE A 23 4.38 30.78 -7.78
C ILE A 23 4.61 31.76 -6.62
N ILE A 24 4.85 31.25 -5.40
CA ILE A 24 5.10 32.08 -4.22
C ILE A 24 6.36 32.94 -4.41
N ARG A 25 7.45 32.37 -4.94
CA ARG A 25 8.69 33.10 -5.22
C ARG A 25 8.49 34.21 -6.23
N CYS A 26 7.69 34.01 -7.28
CA CYS A 26 7.36 35.06 -8.24
C CYS A 26 6.67 36.26 -7.57
N GLY A 27 5.82 36.00 -6.56
CA GLY A 27 5.15 37.03 -5.78
C GLY A 27 6.09 37.93 -4.97
N VAL A 28 7.31 37.47 -4.63
CA VAL A 28 8.28 38.31 -3.91
C VAL A 28 9.12 39.18 -4.84
N VAL A 29 9.09 38.95 -6.16
CA VAL A 29 9.90 39.69 -7.14
C VAL A 29 9.39 41.11 -7.34
N CYS A 30 8.07 41.29 -7.49
CA CYS A 30 7.48 42.62 -7.66
C CYS A 30 6.02 42.69 -7.20
N ARG A 31 5.54 43.93 -6.93
CA ARG A 31 4.17 44.19 -6.46
C ARG A 31 3.09 43.76 -7.46
N LEU A 32 3.35 43.89 -8.76
CA LEU A 32 2.38 43.52 -9.79
C LEU A 32 2.13 42.00 -9.79
N LEU A 33 3.20 41.19 -9.82
CA LEU A 33 3.08 39.73 -9.74
C LEU A 33 2.41 39.30 -8.44
N ARG A 34 2.80 39.92 -7.32
CA ARG A 34 2.14 39.67 -6.03
C ARG A 34 0.63 39.89 -6.10
N GLN A 35 0.19 41.02 -6.65
CA GLN A 35 -1.22 41.34 -6.79
C GLN A 35 -1.96 40.36 -7.71
N ILE A 36 -1.35 39.96 -8.82
CA ILE A 36 -1.91 38.95 -9.74
C ILE A 36 -2.08 37.61 -9.01
N ILE A 37 -1.07 37.16 -8.27
CA ILE A 37 -1.10 35.91 -7.50
C ILE A 37 -2.17 35.97 -6.41
N GLU A 38 -2.21 37.05 -5.61
CA GLU A 38 -3.16 37.21 -4.50
C GLU A 38 -4.62 37.35 -4.98
N SER A 39 -4.85 37.86 -6.20
CA SER A 39 -6.19 38.04 -6.76
C SER A 39 -6.70 36.86 -7.59
N SER A 40 -5.82 35.98 -8.06
CA SER A 40 -6.21 34.81 -8.85
C SER A 40 -6.60 33.63 -7.97
N ALA A 41 -7.88 33.26 -7.97
CA ALA A 41 -8.36 32.11 -7.22
C ALA A 41 -7.75 30.78 -7.69
N GLU A 42 -7.39 30.66 -8.97
CA GLU A 42 -6.68 29.50 -9.52
C GLU A 42 -5.29 29.35 -8.89
N LEU A 43 -4.48 30.43 -8.87
CA LEU A 43 -3.15 30.41 -8.28
C LEU A 43 -3.21 30.18 -6.77
N GLN A 44 -4.19 30.78 -6.07
CA GLN A 44 -4.41 30.51 -4.66
C GLN A 44 -4.76 29.04 -4.39
N TYR A 45 -5.57 28.42 -5.24
CA TYR A 45 -5.89 27.00 -5.14
C TYR A 45 -4.66 26.11 -5.34
N LEU A 46 -3.82 26.40 -6.34
CA LEU A 46 -2.55 25.67 -6.55
C LEU A 46 -1.60 25.80 -5.36
N ILE A 47 -1.52 26.99 -4.77
CA ILE A 47 -0.73 27.24 -3.55
C ILE A 47 -1.28 26.41 -2.37
N GLU A 48 -2.60 26.39 -2.18
CA GLU A 48 -3.23 25.64 -1.08
C GLU A 48 -2.97 24.12 -1.22
N LEU A 49 -3.11 23.57 -2.43
CA LEU A 49 -2.77 22.17 -2.74
C LEU A 49 -1.32 21.84 -2.37
N GLY A 50 -0.37 22.63 -2.88
CA GLY A 50 1.05 22.43 -2.61
C GLY A 50 1.40 22.54 -1.13
N SER A 51 0.65 23.34 -0.37
CA SER A 51 0.85 23.48 1.07
C SER A 51 0.55 22.19 1.86
N PHE A 52 -0.19 21.25 1.28
CA PHE A 52 -0.61 20.00 1.92
C PHE A 52 -0.11 18.73 1.22
N GLY A 53 0.73 18.88 0.19
CA GLY A 53 1.30 17.76 -0.57
C GLY A 53 0.37 17.19 -1.65
N TYR A 54 -0.65 17.96 -2.06
CA TYR A 54 -1.56 17.58 -3.15
C TYR A 54 -1.20 18.26 -4.47
N ILE A 55 -1.72 17.69 -5.55
CA ILE A 55 -1.58 18.18 -6.92
C ILE A 55 -2.97 18.41 -7.54
N PRO A 56 -3.04 19.22 -8.62
CA PRO A 56 -4.26 19.31 -9.41
C PRO A 56 -4.64 17.94 -9.96
N PRO A 57 -5.93 17.58 -9.92
CA PRO A 57 -6.37 16.26 -10.34
C PRO A 57 -6.42 16.10 -11.86
N VAL A 58 -6.28 14.86 -12.33
CA VAL A 58 -6.36 14.52 -13.76
C VAL A 58 -7.74 14.87 -14.34
N ASN A 59 -8.79 14.62 -13.56
CA ASN A 59 -10.17 14.96 -13.88
C ASN A 59 -10.72 15.93 -12.82
N PRO A 60 -10.65 17.27 -13.01
CA PRO A 60 -11.07 18.22 -11.99
C PRO A 60 -12.60 18.40 -11.91
N ARG A 61 -13.11 18.66 -10.70
CA ARG A 61 -14.49 19.09 -10.44
C ARG A 61 -14.75 20.45 -11.06
N LEU A 62 -15.38 20.49 -12.23
CA LEU A 62 -15.72 21.73 -12.95
C LEU A 62 -17.01 22.39 -12.44
N ASP A 63 -17.81 21.65 -11.68
CA ASP A 63 -19.03 22.11 -11.02
C ASP A 63 -18.75 23.00 -9.79
N LEU A 64 -17.51 23.00 -9.28
CA LEU A 64 -17.10 23.82 -8.14
C LEU A 64 -16.19 24.97 -8.57
N SER A 65 -16.45 26.15 -8.03
CA SER A 65 -15.54 27.29 -8.13
C SER A 65 -14.23 27.05 -7.37
N TYR A 66 -13.14 27.71 -7.76
CA TYR A 66 -11.87 27.64 -7.01
C TYR A 66 -12.03 28.06 -5.54
N LYS A 67 -12.93 29.00 -5.24
CA LYS A 67 -13.20 29.43 -3.87
C LYS A 67 -13.81 28.30 -3.02
N GLU A 68 -14.74 27.54 -3.61
CA GLU A 68 -15.32 26.36 -2.94
C GLU A 68 -14.25 25.28 -2.75
N LYS A 69 -13.42 25.01 -3.77
CA LYS A 69 -12.30 24.06 -3.68
C LYS A 69 -11.32 24.43 -2.55
N ILE A 70 -10.93 25.70 -2.46
CA ILE A 70 -10.05 26.21 -1.39
C ILE A 70 -10.72 26.04 -0.01
N SER A 71 -12.01 26.39 0.11
CA SER A 71 -12.74 26.21 1.37
C SER A 71 -12.78 24.75 1.80
N THR A 72 -12.99 23.82 0.87
CA THR A 72 -12.97 22.38 1.16
C THR A 72 -11.58 21.91 1.58
N LEU A 73 -10.51 22.33 0.88
CA LEU A 73 -9.13 21.98 1.25
C LEU A 73 -8.76 22.48 2.65
N GLN A 74 -9.19 23.68 3.02
CA GLN A 74 -8.95 24.25 4.35
C GLN A 74 -9.66 23.45 5.46
N GLN A 75 -10.93 23.08 5.23
CA GLN A 75 -11.69 22.24 6.17
C GLN A 75 -11.06 20.85 6.32
N HIS A 76 -10.69 20.23 5.20
CA HIS A 76 -9.99 18.96 5.14
C HIS A 76 -8.68 19.01 5.95
N GLN A 77 -7.86 20.04 5.73
CA GLN A 77 -6.62 20.25 6.46
C GLN A 77 -6.84 20.41 7.98
N ASP A 78 -7.87 21.15 8.38
CA ASP A 78 -8.18 21.35 9.79
C ASP A 78 -8.65 20.07 10.47
N LYS A 79 -9.45 19.25 9.78
CA LYS A 79 -9.94 17.95 10.29
C LYS A 79 -8.84 16.91 10.38
N TRP A 80 -7.95 16.81 9.40
CA TRP A 80 -6.79 15.92 9.50
C TRP A 80 -5.86 16.30 10.65
N GLY A 81 -5.68 17.61 10.88
CA GLY A 81 -4.80 18.10 11.93
C GLY A 81 -5.41 18.21 13.32
N SER A 82 -6.67 17.81 13.56
CA SER A 82 -7.31 17.92 14.89
C SER A 82 -8.15 16.69 15.25
N ASP A 83 -8.11 16.29 16.52
CA ASP A 83 -8.94 15.19 17.05
C ASP A 83 -10.41 15.56 17.36
N THR A 84 -10.76 16.84 17.25
CA THR A 84 -12.06 17.36 17.75
C THR A 84 -13.17 17.44 16.70
N HIS A 85 -12.89 17.17 15.42
CA HIS A 85 -13.79 17.52 14.30
C HIS A 85 -14.01 16.39 13.28
N MET A 86 -13.95 15.13 13.70
CA MET A 86 -14.25 13.99 12.83
C MET A 86 -15.76 13.75 12.77
N LYS A 87 -16.29 13.55 11.56
CA LYS A 87 -17.61 12.95 11.39
C LYS A 87 -17.44 11.43 11.41
N VAL A 88 -18.19 10.76 12.27
CA VAL A 88 -18.23 9.30 12.35
C VAL A 88 -19.60 8.85 11.89
N ASP A 89 -19.63 8.07 10.80
CA ASP A 89 -20.84 7.46 10.27
C ASP A 89 -20.73 5.93 10.38
N THR A 90 -21.85 5.25 10.59
CA THR A 90 -21.92 3.79 10.59
C THR A 90 -22.81 3.33 9.44
N TYR A 91 -22.25 2.50 8.56
CA TYR A 91 -22.97 1.90 7.45
C TYR A 91 -23.14 0.40 7.69
N LYS A 92 -24.39 -0.07 7.64
CA LYS A 92 -24.67 -1.50 7.80
C LYS A 92 -24.20 -2.25 6.56
N LEU A 93 -23.54 -3.37 6.79
CA LEU A 93 -23.19 -4.34 5.76
C LEU A 93 -24.27 -5.41 5.70
N ARG A 94 -24.40 -6.04 4.53
CA ARG A 94 -25.27 -7.21 4.39
C ARG A 94 -24.76 -8.35 5.25
N ASP A 95 -25.69 -9.06 5.88
CA ASP A 95 -25.38 -10.26 6.64
C ASP A 95 -24.87 -11.36 5.70
N LEU A 96 -23.84 -12.08 6.14
CA LEU A 96 -23.23 -13.14 5.36
C LEU A 96 -23.42 -14.48 6.05
N GLU A 97 -23.93 -15.44 5.29
CA GLU A 97 -24.08 -16.85 5.70
C GLU A 97 -22.79 -17.67 5.43
N ALA A 98 -21.74 -17.03 4.93
CA ALA A 98 -20.63 -17.69 4.23
C ALA A 98 -19.30 -17.71 5.01
N ARG A 99 -18.39 -18.60 4.60
CA ARG A 99 -17.08 -18.86 5.25
C ARG A 99 -15.90 -18.07 4.67
N SER A 100 -15.97 -17.60 3.42
CA SER A 100 -14.89 -16.81 2.80
C SER A 100 -14.95 -15.34 3.22
N MET A 101 -13.79 -14.69 3.40
CA MET A 101 -13.63 -13.32 3.90
C MET A 101 -12.59 -12.49 3.13
N THR A 102 -12.47 -12.67 1.80
CA THR A 102 -11.65 -11.77 0.96
C THR A 102 -12.22 -10.35 0.98
N TYR A 103 -11.38 -9.33 1.02
CA TYR A 103 -11.81 -7.93 0.91
C TYR A 103 -10.73 -7.08 0.24
N ASP A 104 -11.13 -5.95 -0.31
CA ASP A 104 -10.23 -4.91 -0.79
C ASP A 104 -10.89 -3.53 -0.60
N PHE A 105 -10.08 -2.48 -0.53
CA PHE A 105 -10.53 -1.10 -0.35
C PHE A 105 -9.68 -0.14 -1.19
N HIS A 106 -10.31 0.51 -2.16
CA HIS A 106 -9.63 1.45 -3.04
C HIS A 106 -10.50 2.68 -3.29
N GLY A 107 -9.92 3.87 -3.07
CA GLY A 107 -10.52 5.14 -3.44
C GLY A 107 -11.97 5.33 -2.96
N GLY A 108 -12.26 5.01 -1.70
CA GLY A 108 -13.59 5.15 -1.10
C GLY A 108 -14.56 4.02 -1.44
N THR A 109 -14.12 2.94 -2.07
CA THR A 109 -14.95 1.76 -2.36
C THR A 109 -14.44 0.55 -1.60
N TYR A 110 -15.26 0.03 -0.70
CA TYR A 110 -15.02 -1.21 0.02
C TYR A 110 -15.73 -2.36 -0.68
N VAL A 111 -15.00 -3.44 -0.95
CA VAL A 111 -15.57 -4.67 -1.53
C VAL A 111 -15.27 -5.83 -0.60
N ARG A 112 -16.31 -6.62 -0.32
CA ARG A 112 -16.19 -7.85 0.45
C ARG A 112 -16.68 -9.03 -0.38
N GLY A 113 -15.89 -10.09 -0.37
CA GLY A 113 -16.22 -11.36 -1.01
C GLY A 113 -16.79 -12.37 -0.04
N SER A 114 -17.61 -13.27 -0.58
CA SER A 114 -18.20 -14.41 0.14
C SER A 114 -18.35 -15.61 -0.78
N SER A 115 -18.41 -16.81 -0.19
CA SER A 115 -18.80 -18.02 -0.90
C SER A 115 -20.32 -18.10 -1.06
N LEU A 116 -20.79 -18.86 -2.04
CA LEU A 116 -22.22 -19.15 -2.17
C LEU A 116 -22.63 -20.32 -1.26
N PRO A 117 -23.85 -20.32 -0.67
CA PRO A 117 -24.32 -21.42 0.15
C PRO A 117 -24.22 -22.77 -0.59
N GLY A 118 -23.59 -23.76 0.03
CA GLY A 118 -23.39 -25.10 -0.55
C GLY A 118 -22.30 -25.21 -1.61
N LEU A 119 -21.58 -24.13 -1.94
CA LEU A 119 -20.55 -24.07 -2.98
C LEU A 119 -19.18 -23.72 -2.35
N GLY A 120 -18.54 -24.71 -1.73
CA GLY A 120 -17.14 -24.65 -1.29
C GLY A 120 -16.77 -23.46 -0.37
N GLU A 121 -15.46 -23.19 -0.32
CA GLU A 121 -14.88 -22.10 0.50
C GLU A 121 -14.31 -20.95 -0.36
N CYS A 122 -14.43 -21.04 -1.69
CA CYS A 122 -13.94 -19.99 -2.60
C CYS A 122 -14.86 -18.77 -2.61
N THR A 123 -14.31 -17.59 -2.91
CA THR A 123 -15.12 -16.40 -3.14
C THR A 123 -15.82 -16.52 -4.49
N ARG A 124 -17.13 -16.27 -4.50
CA ARG A 124 -17.98 -16.33 -5.70
C ARG A 124 -19.01 -15.21 -5.78
N ARG A 125 -19.23 -14.50 -4.68
CA ARG A 125 -20.06 -13.29 -4.59
C ARG A 125 -19.19 -12.13 -4.13
N LEU A 126 -19.43 -10.94 -4.67
CA LEU A 126 -18.87 -9.68 -4.17
C LEU A 126 -19.99 -8.70 -3.81
N ASP A 127 -19.89 -8.07 -2.64
CA ASP A 127 -20.72 -6.95 -2.22
C ASP A 127 -19.86 -5.69 -2.19
N VAL A 128 -20.34 -4.63 -2.85
CA VAL A 128 -19.61 -3.39 -3.08
C VAL A 128 -20.30 -2.22 -2.40
N TYR A 129 -19.51 -1.42 -1.68
CA TYR A 129 -19.96 -0.30 -0.87
C TYR A 129 -19.10 0.93 -1.18
N GLN A 130 -19.69 1.92 -1.85
CA GLN A 130 -19.07 3.20 -2.13
C GLN A 130 -19.41 4.21 -1.03
N LEU A 131 -18.38 4.84 -0.48
CA LEU A 131 -18.48 5.87 0.54
C LEU A 131 -18.81 7.25 -0.07
N PRO A 132 -19.57 8.10 0.64
CA PRO A 132 -19.72 9.50 0.26
C PRO A 132 -18.38 10.23 0.30
N SER A 133 -18.10 11.07 -0.70
CA SER A 133 -16.85 11.83 -0.78
C SER A 133 -17.12 13.24 -1.28
N ILE A 134 -16.60 14.26 -0.56
CA ILE A 134 -16.68 15.65 -1.01
C ILE A 134 -15.69 15.87 -2.17
N ASN A 135 -14.48 15.29 -2.08
CA ASN A 135 -13.47 15.37 -3.12
C ASN A 135 -14.02 14.86 -4.47
N LYS A 136 -14.66 13.69 -4.47
CA LYS A 136 -15.20 13.00 -5.66
C LYS A 136 -16.63 13.40 -5.99
N GLY A 137 -17.35 14.00 -5.05
CA GLY A 137 -18.78 14.34 -5.21
C GLY A 137 -19.68 13.10 -5.24
N THR A 138 -19.24 12.02 -4.59
CA THR A 138 -20.00 10.77 -4.55
C THR A 138 -20.91 10.71 -3.33
N GLU A 139 -22.00 9.99 -3.47
CA GLU A 139 -22.89 9.60 -2.37
C GLU A 139 -22.68 8.12 -2.01
N TRP A 140 -23.30 7.72 -0.90
CA TRP A 140 -23.35 6.31 -0.50
C TRP A 140 -24.09 5.50 -1.56
N LYS A 141 -23.46 4.43 -2.03
CA LYS A 141 -24.05 3.50 -3.01
C LYS A 141 -23.65 2.07 -2.65
N GLU A 142 -24.60 1.16 -2.73
CA GLU A 142 -24.36 -0.28 -2.57
C GLU A 142 -24.85 -1.07 -3.79
N TRP A 143 -24.08 -2.07 -4.19
CA TRP A 143 -24.49 -3.06 -5.20
C TRP A 143 -23.76 -4.38 -4.96
N SER A 144 -24.11 -5.40 -5.73
CA SER A 144 -23.52 -6.73 -5.59
C SER A 144 -23.31 -7.38 -6.94
N HIS A 145 -22.27 -8.21 -7.02
CA HIS A 145 -22.10 -9.24 -8.03
C HIS A 145 -22.51 -10.58 -7.39
N PRO A 146 -23.78 -11.01 -7.52
CA PRO A 146 -24.34 -12.09 -6.72
C PRO A 146 -23.74 -13.46 -7.05
N ASP A 147 -23.30 -13.67 -8.28
CA ASP A 147 -22.54 -14.85 -8.71
C ASP A 147 -21.55 -14.42 -9.81
N LEU A 148 -20.27 -14.59 -9.54
CA LEU A 148 -19.19 -14.29 -10.48
C LEU A 148 -19.12 -15.33 -11.63
N GLY A 149 -19.75 -16.50 -11.45
CA GLY A 149 -19.68 -17.63 -12.36
C GLY A 149 -18.34 -18.39 -12.30
N VAL A 150 -17.41 -17.94 -11.46
CA VAL A 150 -16.07 -18.49 -11.27
C VAL A 150 -15.71 -18.51 -9.79
N ASP A 151 -14.94 -19.51 -9.38
CA ASP A 151 -14.46 -19.63 -8.01
C ASP A 151 -13.11 -18.94 -7.90
N ILE A 152 -13.10 -17.78 -7.25
CA ILE A 152 -11.90 -16.94 -7.15
C ILE A 152 -11.24 -17.09 -5.78
N ARG A 153 -9.92 -16.95 -5.78
CA ARG A 153 -9.08 -17.00 -4.58
C ARG A 153 -8.86 -15.63 -3.98
N ASP A 154 -8.69 -14.63 -4.83
CA ASP A 154 -8.50 -13.25 -4.43
C ASP A 154 -8.90 -12.30 -5.56
N PHE A 155 -8.98 -11.01 -5.26
CA PHE A 155 -9.25 -9.97 -6.24
C PHE A 155 -8.53 -8.67 -5.90
N ALA A 156 -8.38 -7.80 -6.91
CA ALA A 156 -7.85 -6.45 -6.74
C ALA A 156 -8.74 -5.42 -7.46
N LEU A 157 -8.81 -4.22 -6.91
CA LEU A 157 -9.66 -3.13 -7.39
C LEU A 157 -8.83 -1.96 -7.95
N GLN A 158 -9.35 -1.33 -9.00
CA GLN A 158 -8.93 0.01 -9.45
C GLN A 158 -10.15 0.83 -9.87
N THR A 159 -10.64 1.64 -8.95
CA THR A 159 -11.86 2.44 -9.16
C THR A 159 -11.70 3.51 -10.24
N ASP A 160 -10.49 4.01 -10.47
CA ASP A 160 -10.21 5.03 -11.48
C ASP A 160 -10.33 4.53 -12.93
N TYR A 161 -10.28 3.21 -13.11
CA TYR A 161 -10.44 2.54 -14.40
C TYR A 161 -11.71 1.68 -14.47
N ASP A 162 -12.59 1.70 -13.46
CA ASP A 162 -13.70 0.75 -13.32
C ASP A 162 -13.22 -0.72 -13.43
N LEU A 163 -12.03 -1.04 -12.93
CA LEU A 163 -11.41 -2.36 -13.13
C LEU A 163 -11.49 -3.23 -11.87
N LEU A 164 -11.96 -4.46 -12.08
CA LEU A 164 -12.00 -5.55 -11.12
C LEU A 164 -11.17 -6.72 -11.69
N VAL A 165 -10.07 -7.05 -11.01
CA VAL A 165 -9.18 -8.16 -11.37
C VAL A 165 -9.51 -9.35 -10.49
N LEU A 166 -9.97 -10.46 -11.06
CA LEU A 166 -10.30 -11.67 -10.31
C LEU A 166 -9.27 -12.77 -10.58
N LEU A 167 -8.78 -13.43 -9.53
CA LEU A 167 -7.76 -14.46 -9.62
C LEU A 167 -8.40 -15.84 -9.38
N GLU A 168 -8.51 -16.63 -10.44
CA GLU A 168 -8.97 -18.02 -10.41
C GLU A 168 -7.75 -18.95 -10.52
N ALA A 169 -7.71 -19.97 -9.66
CA ALA A 169 -6.67 -20.98 -9.67
C ALA A 169 -7.32 -22.36 -9.75
N ASP A 170 -7.06 -23.09 -10.83
CA ASP A 170 -7.57 -24.45 -10.99
C ASP A 170 -6.85 -25.43 -10.06
N GLU A 171 -7.39 -26.65 -9.93
CA GLU A 171 -6.65 -27.73 -9.31
C GLU A 171 -5.33 -28.01 -10.07
N PRO A 172 -4.24 -28.37 -9.37
CA PRO A 172 -2.98 -28.70 -10.01
C PRO A 172 -3.16 -29.81 -11.05
N VAL A 173 -2.64 -29.60 -12.25
CA VAL A 173 -2.64 -30.65 -13.28
C VAL A 173 -1.51 -31.61 -12.93
N GLY A 174 -1.86 -32.77 -12.36
CA GLY A 174 -0.91 -33.87 -12.19
C GLY A 174 -0.72 -34.61 -13.51
N ASP A 175 0.53 -34.92 -13.86
CA ASP A 175 0.81 -35.89 -14.91
C ASP A 175 0.12 -37.21 -14.55
N GLY A 176 -0.72 -37.70 -15.46
CA GLY A 176 -1.65 -38.80 -15.19
C GLY A 176 -0.99 -40.05 -14.57
N ASN A 177 -1.77 -40.71 -13.72
CA ASN A 177 -1.53 -42.01 -13.06
C ASN A 177 -0.50 -42.05 -11.90
N VAL A 178 -0.90 -41.56 -10.73
CA VAL A 178 -0.65 -42.32 -9.48
C VAL A 178 -1.92 -42.31 -8.63
N SER A 179 -2.79 -43.29 -8.89
CA SER A 179 -3.84 -43.66 -7.94
C SER A 179 -3.19 -44.20 -6.68
N GLY A 180 -3.28 -43.45 -5.58
CA GLY A 180 -3.06 -43.96 -4.23
C GLY A 180 -1.63 -43.82 -3.69
N ARG A 181 -1.22 -42.58 -3.40
CA ARG A 181 -0.53 -42.14 -2.16
C ARG A 181 -0.10 -40.68 -2.35
N SER A 182 -0.30 -39.89 -1.30
CA SER A 182 0.00 -38.46 -1.18
C SER A 182 1.41 -38.06 -1.64
N GLY A 183 1.55 -37.65 -2.90
CA GLY A 183 2.75 -37.03 -3.42
C GLY A 183 2.42 -36.33 -4.73
N ALA A 184 2.17 -35.02 -4.67
CA ALA A 184 2.16 -34.19 -5.88
C ALA A 184 3.54 -34.29 -6.54
N SER A 185 3.57 -34.42 -7.87
CA SER A 185 4.83 -34.34 -8.62
C SER A 185 5.48 -32.98 -8.31
N PRO A 186 6.80 -32.92 -8.04
CA PRO A 186 7.50 -31.64 -7.91
C PRO A 186 7.43 -30.77 -9.18
N ASP A 187 7.00 -31.34 -10.31
CA ASP A 187 6.83 -30.66 -11.60
C ASP A 187 5.36 -30.31 -11.92
N ALA A 188 4.41 -30.54 -11.00
CA ALA A 188 3.01 -30.22 -11.24
C ALA A 188 2.84 -28.71 -11.50
N MET A 189 2.08 -28.35 -12.53
CA MET A 189 1.77 -26.95 -12.87
C MET A 189 0.33 -26.62 -12.48
N GLN A 190 0.12 -25.43 -11.92
CA GLN A 190 -1.20 -24.87 -11.67
C GLN A 190 -1.53 -23.86 -12.77
N ARG A 191 -2.70 -24.03 -13.40
CA ARG A 191 -3.23 -23.05 -14.34
C ARG A 191 -3.92 -21.93 -13.56
N ILE A 192 -3.54 -20.69 -13.86
CA ILE A 192 -4.12 -19.48 -13.28
C ILE A 192 -4.84 -18.72 -14.39
N LYS A 193 -6.06 -18.28 -14.08
CA LYS A 193 -6.86 -17.38 -14.92
C LYS A 193 -7.05 -16.06 -14.19
N ILE A 194 -6.78 -14.97 -14.90
CA ILE A 194 -6.95 -13.60 -14.40
C ILE A 194 -8.08 -12.97 -15.21
N HIS A 195 -9.24 -12.78 -14.58
CA HIS A 195 -10.41 -12.18 -15.23
C HIS A 195 -10.39 -10.67 -15.05
N LEU A 196 -10.50 -9.94 -16.15
CA LEU A 196 -10.56 -8.48 -16.20
C LEU A 196 -12.01 -8.07 -16.42
N ARG A 197 -12.65 -7.56 -15.36
CA ARG A 197 -14.07 -7.19 -15.37
C ARG A 197 -14.26 -5.73 -15.00
N SER A 198 -15.41 -5.19 -15.39
CA SER A 198 -15.91 -3.90 -14.89
C SER A 198 -16.34 -4.05 -13.42
N LEU A 199 -15.92 -3.14 -12.55
CA LEU A 199 -16.32 -3.14 -11.14
C LEU A 199 -17.81 -2.80 -10.98
N GLU A 200 -18.31 -1.85 -11.77
CA GLU A 200 -19.70 -1.43 -11.78
C GLU A 200 -20.64 -2.54 -12.29
N THR A 201 -20.30 -3.17 -13.42
CA THR A 201 -21.23 -4.08 -14.13
C THR A 201 -20.93 -5.57 -13.94
N GLY A 202 -19.72 -5.93 -13.50
CA GLY A 202 -19.27 -7.32 -13.39
C GLY A 202 -19.07 -8.03 -14.74
N GLN A 203 -19.22 -7.32 -15.86
CA GLN A 203 -19.01 -7.84 -17.22
C GLN A 203 -17.54 -7.75 -17.65
N PRO A 204 -17.11 -8.44 -18.73
CA PRO A 204 -15.78 -8.24 -19.31
C PRO A 204 -15.44 -6.76 -19.49
N HIS A 205 -14.25 -6.35 -19.04
CA HIS A 205 -13.88 -4.94 -19.05
C HIS A 205 -13.79 -4.40 -20.50
N PRO A 206 -14.44 -3.28 -20.85
CA PRO A 206 -14.58 -2.83 -22.24
C PRO A 206 -13.25 -2.47 -22.93
N VAL A 207 -12.24 -2.07 -22.15
CA VAL A 207 -10.89 -1.74 -22.66
C VAL A 207 -10.00 -2.98 -22.80
N ALA A 208 -10.35 -4.10 -22.18
CA ALA A 208 -9.55 -5.32 -22.26
C ALA A 208 -9.90 -6.09 -23.54
N VAL A 209 -9.00 -6.06 -24.53
CA VAL A 209 -9.11 -6.87 -25.77
C VAL A 209 -9.18 -8.36 -25.44
N ARG A 210 -8.44 -8.78 -24.40
CA ARG A 210 -8.44 -10.13 -23.86
C ARG A 210 -8.92 -10.08 -22.40
N PRO A 211 -10.21 -10.33 -22.14
CA PRO A 211 -10.77 -10.20 -20.79
C PRO A 211 -10.33 -11.30 -19.82
N ILE A 212 -9.63 -12.32 -20.31
CA ILE A 212 -9.05 -13.39 -19.49
C ILE A 212 -7.58 -13.52 -19.89
N LEU A 213 -6.69 -13.35 -18.93
CA LEU A 213 -5.26 -13.66 -19.09
C LEU A 213 -5.00 -15.03 -18.46
N GLU A 214 -4.15 -15.82 -19.09
CA GLU A 214 -3.81 -17.15 -18.59
C GLU A 214 -2.31 -17.30 -18.39
N CYS A 215 -1.93 -17.95 -17.31
CA CYS A 215 -0.56 -18.37 -17.05
C CYS A 215 -0.50 -19.72 -16.34
N GLN A 216 0.67 -20.33 -16.39
CA GLN A 216 1.00 -21.51 -15.60
C GLN A 216 2.08 -21.13 -14.60
N VAL A 217 1.88 -21.54 -13.35
CA VAL A 217 2.86 -21.38 -12.27
C VAL A 217 3.13 -22.76 -11.67
N PRO A 218 4.34 -22.99 -11.13
CA PRO A 218 4.62 -24.23 -10.45
C PRO A 218 3.70 -24.48 -9.24
N SER A 219 3.30 -25.74 -9.05
CA SER A 219 2.41 -26.20 -7.97
C SER A 219 3.15 -27.17 -7.04
N TYR A 220 4.04 -26.65 -6.22
CA TYR A 220 4.97 -27.49 -5.46
C TYR A 220 4.34 -28.24 -4.25
N MET A 221 3.13 -27.87 -3.77
CA MET A 221 2.41 -28.54 -2.66
C MET A 221 0.87 -28.40 -2.81
N GLN A 222 0.10 -29.26 -2.13
CA GLN A 222 -1.38 -29.19 -2.05
C GLN A 222 -1.93 -27.95 -1.32
N SER A 223 -1.07 -27.10 -0.74
CA SER A 223 -1.46 -25.80 -0.18
C SER A 223 -1.44 -24.74 -1.28
N MET A 224 -2.57 -24.09 -1.50
CA MET A 224 -2.85 -23.22 -2.64
C MET A 224 -1.92 -22.02 -2.73
N CYS A 225 -1.62 -21.58 -3.96
CA CYS A 225 -0.88 -20.36 -4.25
C CYS A 225 -1.59 -19.14 -3.61
N SER A 226 -0.81 -18.28 -2.95
CA SER A 226 -1.28 -16.95 -2.53
C SER A 226 -0.91 -15.94 -3.61
N PHE A 227 -1.74 -14.93 -3.80
CA PHE A 227 -1.53 -13.93 -4.84
C PHE A 227 -1.58 -12.52 -4.24
N SER A 228 -0.93 -11.58 -4.91
CA SER A 228 -1.27 -10.17 -4.77
C SER A 228 -1.13 -9.49 -6.13
N ALA A 229 -1.96 -8.49 -6.39
CA ALA A 229 -1.95 -7.77 -7.65
C ALA A 229 -1.89 -6.26 -7.41
N GLN A 230 -1.19 -5.55 -8.28
CA GLN A 230 -1.20 -4.09 -8.36
C GLN A 230 -1.35 -3.69 -9.82
N VAL A 231 -2.07 -2.59 -10.06
CA VAL A 231 -2.31 -2.07 -11.40
C VAL A 231 -1.80 -0.63 -11.47
N VAL A 232 -0.97 -0.33 -12.46
CA VAL A 232 -0.48 1.04 -12.75
C VAL A 232 -0.74 1.33 -14.21
N GLY A 233 -1.74 2.18 -14.47
CA GLY A 233 -2.20 2.46 -15.84
C GLY A 233 -2.55 1.16 -16.56
N ARG A 234 -1.90 0.89 -17.69
CA ARG A 234 -2.10 -0.33 -18.48
C ARG A 234 -1.36 -1.56 -17.94
N TYR A 235 -0.50 -1.41 -16.93
CA TYR A 235 0.21 -2.55 -16.34
C TYR A 235 -0.55 -3.19 -15.20
N LEU A 236 -0.68 -4.50 -15.28
CA LEU A 236 -1.13 -5.36 -14.20
C LEU A 236 0.05 -6.25 -13.79
N ALA A 237 0.54 -6.09 -12.57
CA ALA A 237 1.50 -7.02 -11.98
C ALA A 237 0.78 -7.98 -11.05
N VAL A 238 1.09 -9.27 -11.16
CA VAL A 238 0.63 -10.30 -10.23
C VAL A 238 1.84 -11.02 -9.66
N PHE A 239 1.88 -11.08 -8.33
CA PHE A 239 2.89 -11.78 -7.55
C PHE A 239 2.30 -13.09 -7.06
N PHE A 240 2.94 -14.17 -7.46
CA PHE A 240 2.58 -15.56 -7.17
C PHE A 240 3.48 -16.05 -6.06
N GLN A 241 2.90 -16.38 -4.90
CA GLN A 241 3.64 -16.99 -3.81
C GLN A 241 3.31 -18.49 -3.74
N VAL A 242 4.33 -19.31 -3.94
CA VAL A 242 4.23 -20.77 -3.97
C VAL A 242 5.01 -21.36 -2.80
N LEU A 243 4.34 -22.20 -2.00
CA LEU A 243 5.00 -22.97 -0.96
C LEU A 243 5.68 -24.20 -1.59
N ALA A 244 7.01 -24.19 -1.63
CA ALA A 244 7.80 -25.32 -2.08
C ALA A 244 7.95 -26.41 -0.99
N TRP A 245 8.41 -27.58 -1.42
CA TRP A 245 8.61 -28.74 -0.54
C TRP A 245 9.51 -28.38 0.64
N ARG A 246 9.13 -28.81 1.86
CA ARG A 246 9.80 -28.54 3.14
C ARG A 246 9.63 -27.11 3.70
N GLY A 247 8.64 -26.37 3.20
CA GLY A 247 8.26 -25.07 3.76
C GLY A 247 9.07 -23.88 3.22
N THR A 248 9.89 -24.11 2.20
CA THR A 248 10.60 -23.05 1.50
C THR A 248 9.62 -22.24 0.66
N ARG A 249 9.70 -20.91 0.71
CA ARG A 249 8.79 -20.02 -0.02
C ARG A 249 9.44 -19.61 -1.34
N CYS A 250 8.79 -19.94 -2.44
CA CYS A 250 9.15 -19.45 -3.76
C CYS A 250 8.17 -18.37 -4.18
N TYR A 251 8.63 -17.43 -5.00
CA TYR A 251 7.75 -16.47 -5.63
C TYR A 251 8.09 -16.29 -7.11
N GLU A 252 7.11 -15.87 -7.88
CA GLU A 252 7.26 -15.40 -9.25
C GLU A 252 6.44 -14.11 -9.40
N LEU A 253 6.93 -13.15 -10.17
CA LEU A 253 6.14 -11.95 -10.50
C LEU A 253 6.02 -11.83 -12.01
N ARG A 254 4.82 -11.51 -12.50
CA ARG A 254 4.59 -11.26 -13.93
C ARG A 254 3.87 -9.94 -14.11
N VAL A 255 4.22 -9.21 -15.16
CA VAL A 255 3.65 -7.91 -15.53
C VAL A 255 3.04 -8.04 -16.92
N TRP A 256 1.75 -7.75 -17.04
CA TRP A 256 1.01 -7.70 -18.30
C TRP A 256 0.62 -6.29 -18.64
N ASP A 257 0.52 -5.99 -19.94
CA ASP A 257 -0.39 -4.98 -20.43
C ASP A 257 -1.79 -5.61 -20.47
N TRP A 258 -2.63 -5.23 -19.52
CA TRP A 258 -3.95 -5.83 -19.35
C TRP A 258 -4.94 -5.38 -20.43
N THR A 259 -4.68 -4.26 -21.10
CA THR A 259 -5.57 -3.71 -22.14
C THR A 259 -5.52 -4.55 -23.41
N ILE A 260 -4.33 -5.04 -23.78
CA ILE A 260 -4.13 -5.91 -24.95
C ILE A 260 -3.92 -7.39 -24.59
N GLY A 261 -3.74 -7.70 -23.31
CA GLY A 261 -3.51 -9.04 -22.79
C GLY A 261 -2.16 -9.63 -23.21
N ARG A 262 -1.10 -8.82 -23.09
CA ARG A 262 0.26 -9.19 -23.47
C ARG A 262 1.16 -9.21 -22.24
N LEU A 263 1.98 -10.24 -22.09
CA LEU A 263 3.03 -10.27 -21.08
C LEU A 263 4.14 -9.29 -21.47
N ILE A 264 4.48 -8.38 -20.57
CA ILE A 264 5.48 -7.32 -20.77
C ILE A 264 6.81 -7.74 -20.17
N SER A 265 6.79 -8.21 -18.93
CA SER A 265 8.00 -8.59 -18.18
C SER A 265 7.67 -9.56 -17.06
N TYR A 266 8.69 -10.14 -16.45
CA TYR A 266 8.57 -11.00 -15.27
C TYR A 266 9.81 -10.92 -14.37
N ILE A 267 9.69 -11.29 -13.09
CA ILE A 267 10.82 -11.60 -12.22
C ILE A 267 10.85 -13.12 -12.09
N GLU A 268 12.01 -13.71 -12.35
CA GLU A 268 12.19 -15.16 -12.35
C GLU A 268 11.85 -15.79 -10.99
N PRO A 269 11.39 -17.06 -10.98
CA PRO A 269 11.13 -17.76 -9.75
C PRO A 269 12.34 -17.77 -8.82
N SER A 270 12.18 -17.22 -7.62
CA SER A 270 13.23 -17.15 -6.60
C SER A 270 12.77 -17.83 -5.30
N ILE A 271 13.73 -18.41 -4.57
CA ILE A 271 13.54 -19.18 -3.33
C ILE A 271 13.79 -18.28 -2.09
N ASP A 272 14.01 -16.99 -2.31
CA ASP A 272 14.56 -16.07 -1.30
C ASP A 272 13.50 -15.64 -0.28
N GLY A 273 12.27 -16.18 -0.38
CA GLY A 273 11.23 -16.01 0.64
C GLY A 273 10.48 -14.69 0.62
N ALA A 274 10.58 -13.89 -0.46
CA ALA A 274 9.81 -12.67 -0.60
C ALA A 274 8.29 -12.92 -0.52
N GLU A 275 7.57 -12.00 0.12
CA GLU A 275 6.14 -12.19 0.46
C GLU A 275 5.22 -11.18 -0.24
N SER A 276 5.78 -10.18 -0.91
CA SER A 276 5.04 -9.05 -1.47
C SER A 276 5.90 -8.28 -2.46
N PHE A 277 5.29 -7.33 -3.17
CA PHE A 277 5.97 -6.36 -4.00
C PHE A 277 5.22 -5.03 -3.96
N THR A 278 5.81 -3.98 -4.52
CA THR A 278 5.08 -2.75 -4.83
C THR A 278 5.70 -1.96 -5.99
N PHE A 279 4.89 -1.20 -6.71
CA PHE A 279 5.38 -0.24 -7.71
C PHE A 279 5.91 1.05 -7.05
N LEU A 280 7.16 1.40 -7.36
CA LEU A 280 7.76 2.69 -7.02
C LEU A 280 7.50 3.75 -8.10
N SER A 281 7.40 3.31 -9.36
CA SER A 281 6.94 4.08 -10.52
C SER A 281 6.22 3.13 -11.49
N ASP A 282 5.78 3.60 -12.65
CA ASP A 282 5.19 2.72 -13.67
C ASP A 282 6.19 1.75 -14.34
N ARG A 283 7.49 1.83 -13.99
CA ARG A 283 8.58 0.96 -14.50
C ARG A 283 9.45 0.31 -13.43
N LEU A 284 9.26 0.67 -12.17
CA LEU A 284 10.10 0.23 -11.07
C LEU A 284 9.28 -0.57 -10.07
N ILE A 285 9.74 -1.78 -9.79
CA ILE A 285 9.14 -2.71 -8.82
C ILE A 285 10.13 -2.91 -7.69
N LEU A 286 9.65 -2.82 -6.45
CA LEU A 286 10.42 -3.16 -5.26
C LEU A 286 9.98 -4.50 -4.70
N VAL A 287 10.95 -5.34 -4.35
CA VAL A 287 10.76 -6.63 -3.69
C VAL A 287 11.60 -6.67 -2.40
N PRO A 288 10.97 -6.87 -1.22
CA PRO A 288 11.68 -7.09 0.03
C PRO A 288 12.20 -8.54 0.12
N CYS A 289 13.51 -8.69 0.29
CA CYS A 289 14.18 -9.98 0.40
C CYS A 289 14.58 -10.23 1.87
N PRO A 290 14.03 -11.26 2.56
CA PRO A 290 14.39 -11.57 3.95
C PRO A 290 15.81 -12.17 4.07
N VAL A 291 16.20 -12.55 5.28
CA VAL A 291 17.47 -13.27 5.50
C VAL A 291 17.36 -14.70 4.99
N THR A 292 18.30 -15.13 4.15
CA THR A 292 18.34 -16.51 3.61
C THR A 292 19.60 -17.23 4.06
N PHE A 293 19.46 -18.52 4.38
CA PHE A 293 20.56 -19.41 4.73
C PHE A 293 20.67 -20.55 3.72
N ALA A 294 21.90 -20.96 3.42
CA ALA A 294 22.18 -22.15 2.64
C ALA A 294 21.89 -23.43 3.46
N SER A 295 21.85 -24.57 2.78
CA SER A 295 21.54 -25.87 3.39
C SER A 295 22.52 -26.31 4.49
N ASP A 296 23.75 -25.78 4.46
CA ASP A 296 24.78 -26.01 5.48
C ASP A 296 24.67 -25.04 6.68
N GLY A 297 23.65 -24.17 6.68
CA GLY A 297 23.41 -23.18 7.72
C GLY A 297 24.24 -21.89 7.57
N THR A 298 25.01 -21.76 6.48
CA THR A 298 25.74 -20.51 6.19
C THR A 298 24.78 -19.43 5.71
N LEU A 299 25.04 -18.18 6.10
CA LEU A 299 24.24 -17.04 5.66
C LEU A 299 24.48 -16.79 4.16
N THR A 300 23.43 -16.87 3.35
CA THR A 300 23.50 -16.57 1.90
C THR A 300 23.51 -15.07 1.67
N HIS A 301 22.54 -14.36 2.26
CA HIS A 301 22.47 -12.90 2.21
C HIS A 301 21.69 -12.36 3.41
N GLN A 302 21.99 -11.12 3.78
CA GLN A 302 21.19 -10.37 4.75
C GLN A 302 19.89 -9.88 4.10
N ALA A 303 18.94 -9.43 4.92
CA ALA A 303 17.72 -8.81 4.42
C ALA A 303 18.05 -7.50 3.68
N HIS A 304 17.39 -7.26 2.55
CA HIS A 304 17.63 -6.11 1.69
C HIS A 304 16.38 -5.83 0.83
N LEU A 305 16.34 -4.65 0.20
CA LEU A 305 15.29 -4.27 -0.73
C LEU A 305 15.84 -4.26 -2.15
N ASP A 306 15.32 -5.13 -3.00
CA ASP A 306 15.67 -5.15 -4.42
C ASP A 306 14.74 -4.26 -5.23
N ILE A 307 15.31 -3.51 -6.16
CA ILE A 307 14.57 -2.70 -7.12
C ILE A 307 14.85 -3.23 -8.50
N TYR A 308 13.77 -3.60 -9.17
CA TYR A 308 13.75 -4.09 -10.53
C TYR A 308 13.22 -3.01 -11.47
N LYS A 309 13.85 -2.87 -12.62
CA LYS A 309 13.35 -2.09 -13.75
C LYS A 309 12.94 -3.05 -14.85
N PHE A 310 11.77 -2.83 -15.45
CA PHE A 310 11.36 -3.56 -16.64
C PHE A 310 11.12 -2.61 -17.82
N ASP A 311 11.39 -3.13 -19.01
CA ASP A 311 11.17 -2.44 -20.28
C ASP A 311 10.12 -3.20 -21.11
N GLU A 312 9.50 -2.50 -22.06
CA GLU A 312 8.56 -3.13 -22.97
C GLU A 312 9.27 -3.94 -24.05
N PRO A 313 8.65 -5.03 -24.55
CA PRO A 313 9.16 -5.74 -25.71
C PRO A 313 9.28 -4.80 -26.94
N SER A 314 10.35 -4.94 -27.70
CA SER A 314 10.72 -4.02 -28.81
C SER A 314 9.76 -4.04 -30.02
N SER A 315 8.94 -5.07 -30.15
CA SER A 315 7.93 -5.24 -31.22
C SER A 315 6.82 -6.15 -30.71
N ASP A 316 5.67 -6.22 -31.41
CA ASP A 316 4.53 -7.06 -30.99
C ASP A 316 4.83 -8.56 -30.93
N ASP A 317 5.75 -9.04 -31.75
CA ASP A 317 6.15 -10.46 -31.80
C ASP A 317 7.30 -10.81 -30.83
N ALA A 318 7.93 -9.81 -30.22
CA ALA A 318 9.03 -10.04 -29.28
C ALA A 318 8.54 -10.72 -27.99
N THR A 319 9.32 -11.67 -27.49
CA THR A 319 9.06 -12.31 -26.19
C THR A 319 9.36 -11.34 -25.05
N ALA A 320 8.55 -11.39 -23.99
CA ALA A 320 8.81 -10.68 -22.74
C ALA A 320 10.21 -11.02 -22.22
N GLN A 321 10.89 -10.01 -21.69
CA GLN A 321 12.21 -10.17 -21.08
C GLN A 321 12.07 -10.14 -19.55
N PRO A 322 13.01 -10.74 -18.79
CA PRO A 322 13.02 -10.61 -17.35
C PRO A 322 13.29 -9.14 -16.96
N ALA A 323 12.68 -8.71 -15.86
CA ALA A 323 12.96 -7.42 -15.25
C ALA A 323 14.40 -7.43 -14.73
N CYS A 324 15.11 -6.33 -14.91
CA CYS A 324 16.48 -6.21 -14.48
C CYS A 324 16.59 -5.68 -13.06
N LEU A 325 17.34 -6.36 -12.20
CA LEU A 325 17.78 -5.82 -10.92
C LEU A 325 18.73 -4.63 -11.17
N VAL A 326 18.35 -3.45 -10.67
CA VAL A 326 19.10 -2.20 -10.86
C VAL A 326 19.77 -1.72 -9.57
N ALA A 327 19.16 -1.99 -8.42
CA ALA A 327 19.71 -1.61 -7.13
C ALA A 327 19.25 -2.58 -6.02
N SER A 328 20.11 -2.77 -5.02
CA SER A 328 19.81 -3.52 -3.79
C SER A 328 20.19 -2.65 -2.59
N LEU A 329 19.20 -2.29 -1.77
CA LEU A 329 19.39 -1.49 -0.57
C LEU A 329 19.57 -2.39 0.65
N CYS A 330 20.76 -2.37 1.24
CA CYS A 330 21.05 -3.16 2.43
C CYS A 330 20.34 -2.59 3.66
N LEU A 331 19.76 -3.47 4.46
CA LEU A 331 19.32 -3.15 5.82
C LEU A 331 20.51 -3.14 6.80
N PRO A 332 20.36 -2.58 8.01
CA PRO A 332 21.40 -2.66 9.01
C PRO A 332 21.68 -4.12 9.34
N GLY A 333 22.93 -4.54 9.17
CA GLY A 333 23.35 -5.88 9.54
C GLY A 333 23.17 -6.09 11.05
N ALA A 334 22.59 -7.22 11.44
CA ALA A 334 22.60 -7.61 12.84
C ALA A 334 24.07 -7.79 13.26
N THR A 335 24.58 -6.87 14.09
CA THR A 335 25.89 -7.01 14.73
C THR A 335 25.96 -8.23 15.65
N GLU A 336 24.80 -8.83 15.96
CA GLU A 336 24.63 -9.97 16.83
C GLU A 336 23.90 -11.11 16.10
N THR A 337 24.42 -12.34 16.22
CA THR A 337 23.81 -13.59 15.72
C THR A 337 22.47 -13.94 16.41
N GLN A 338 21.91 -13.03 17.20
CA GLN A 338 20.75 -13.23 18.05
C GLN A 338 19.43 -12.81 17.39
N THR A 339 19.45 -12.17 16.21
CA THR A 339 18.22 -11.69 15.54
C THR A 339 18.21 -12.08 14.06
N ILE A 340 17.11 -12.68 13.59
CA ILE A 340 16.89 -13.04 12.19
C ILE A 340 15.60 -12.41 11.70
N ILE A 341 15.65 -11.62 10.63
CA ILE A 341 14.46 -11.12 9.94
C ILE A 341 13.82 -12.29 9.18
N SER A 342 12.68 -12.75 9.68
CA SER A 342 12.01 -13.99 9.27
C SER A 342 10.80 -13.78 8.36
N ARG A 343 10.08 -12.66 8.52
CA ARG A 343 9.10 -12.17 7.54
C ARG A 343 9.40 -10.73 7.19
N PHE A 344 9.27 -10.45 5.91
CA PHE A 344 9.69 -9.19 5.33
C PHE A 344 8.77 -8.89 4.16
N SER A 345 7.88 -7.91 4.34
CA SER A 345 6.89 -7.53 3.33
C SER A 345 6.78 -6.03 3.22
N CYS A 346 6.22 -5.56 2.11
CA CYS A 346 6.09 -4.16 1.77
C CYS A 346 4.66 -3.81 1.36
N ARG A 347 4.25 -2.57 1.63
CA ARG A 347 3.06 -1.93 1.07
C ARG A 347 3.33 -0.47 0.76
N CYS A 348 2.77 0.00 -0.33
CA CYS A 348 2.81 1.40 -0.72
C CYS A 348 1.58 1.68 -1.59
N ASP A 349 0.60 2.33 -0.99
CA ASP A 349 -0.66 2.66 -1.64
C ASP A 349 -0.93 4.18 -1.50
N PRO A 350 -1.59 4.82 -2.47
CA PRO A 350 -1.96 4.23 -3.75
C PRO A 350 -0.72 3.88 -4.59
N VAL A 351 -0.93 3.04 -5.59
CA VAL A 351 0.04 2.81 -6.67
C VAL A 351 0.42 4.14 -7.34
N PRO A 352 1.64 4.28 -7.92
CA PRO A 352 2.05 5.53 -8.56
C PRO A 352 1.13 5.87 -9.75
N LEU A 353 0.98 7.16 -10.05
CA LEU A 353 0.27 7.57 -11.25
C LEU A 353 1.04 7.08 -12.50
N PRO A 354 0.33 6.58 -13.52
CA PRO A 354 0.96 6.18 -14.76
C PRO A 354 1.55 7.40 -15.49
N SER A 355 2.63 7.18 -16.23
CA SER A 355 3.08 8.17 -17.21
C SER A 355 2.06 8.31 -18.35
N ALA A 356 2.15 9.41 -19.11
CA ALA A 356 1.26 9.65 -20.24
C ALA A 356 1.27 8.52 -21.29
N GLN A 357 2.35 7.74 -21.36
CA GLN A 357 2.48 6.60 -22.29
C GLN A 357 1.77 5.35 -21.80
N THR A 358 1.51 5.25 -20.50
CA THR A 358 0.99 4.05 -19.84
C THR A 358 -0.41 4.28 -19.28
N ALA A 359 -0.90 5.53 -19.35
CA ALA A 359 -2.23 5.92 -18.93
C ALA A 359 -3.33 5.20 -19.72
N VAL A 360 -4.35 4.76 -19.00
CA VAL A 360 -5.61 4.23 -19.54
C VAL A 360 -6.67 5.32 -19.39
N PRO A 361 -7.71 5.39 -20.25
CA PRO A 361 -8.79 6.35 -20.07
C PRO A 361 -9.32 6.35 -18.65
N TYR A 362 -9.19 7.50 -17.98
CA TYR A 362 -9.72 7.72 -16.65
C TYR A 362 -11.25 7.76 -16.73
N VAL A 363 -11.91 6.83 -16.03
CA VAL A 363 -13.38 6.78 -15.92
C VAL A 363 -13.85 7.06 -14.49
N GLY A 364 -12.93 7.32 -13.58
CA GLY A 364 -13.23 7.69 -12.21
C GLY A 364 -13.96 9.04 -12.09
N HIS A 365 -14.42 9.31 -10.87
CA HIS A 365 -15.12 10.55 -10.55
C HIS A 365 -14.18 11.77 -10.59
N PRO A 366 -14.66 12.94 -11.05
CA PRO A 366 -13.87 14.16 -10.98
C PRO A 366 -13.53 14.53 -9.54
N ARG A 367 -12.36 15.13 -9.30
CA ARG A 367 -11.81 15.40 -7.96
C ARG A 367 -11.54 16.88 -7.71
N ILE A 368 -11.45 17.27 -6.45
CA ILE A 368 -10.95 18.57 -5.99
C ILE A 368 -9.42 18.54 -5.88
N TYR A 369 -8.81 17.41 -5.54
CA TYR A 369 -7.37 17.25 -5.41
C TYR A 369 -6.96 15.79 -5.63
N ASP A 370 -5.72 15.60 -6.09
CA ASP A 370 -5.04 14.30 -6.15
C ASP A 370 -3.77 14.30 -5.30
N LEU A 371 -3.31 13.10 -4.97
CA LEU A 371 -2.02 12.90 -4.30
C LEU A 371 -0.89 12.86 -5.34
N ALA A 372 0.22 13.55 -5.08
CA ALA A 372 1.41 13.43 -5.92
C ALA A 372 1.99 12.01 -5.85
N SER A 373 2.48 11.47 -6.97
CA SER A 373 2.98 10.08 -7.04
C SER A 373 4.19 9.84 -6.15
N GLU A 374 5.00 10.87 -5.94
CA GLU A 374 6.18 10.85 -5.10
C GLU A 374 5.86 11.06 -3.61
N ASN A 375 4.67 11.61 -3.30
CA ASN A 375 4.19 11.83 -1.93
C ASN A 375 3.54 10.57 -1.37
N ARG A 376 4.33 9.50 -1.34
CA ARG A 376 3.95 8.20 -0.79
C ARG A 376 4.98 7.71 0.22
N VAL A 377 4.53 6.93 1.19
CA VAL A 377 5.39 6.22 2.12
C VAL A 377 5.38 4.73 1.78
N LEU A 378 6.57 4.16 1.66
CA LEU A 378 6.77 2.73 1.59
C LEU A 378 6.81 2.20 3.03
N CYS A 379 5.93 1.26 3.32
CA CYS A 379 5.82 0.58 4.60
C CYS A 379 6.46 -0.79 4.48
N ILE A 380 7.47 -1.08 5.29
CA ILE A 380 8.12 -2.38 5.36
C ILE A 380 7.75 -3.03 6.70
N ALA A 381 6.98 -4.10 6.65
CA ALA A 381 6.64 -4.90 7.82
C ALA A 381 7.73 -5.94 8.07
N ILE A 382 8.26 -5.94 9.29
CA ILE A 382 9.39 -6.76 9.70
C ILE A 382 8.99 -7.61 10.89
N GLU A 383 9.03 -8.93 10.71
CA GLU A 383 8.93 -9.90 11.81
C GLU A 383 10.29 -10.55 12.04
N ALA A 384 10.88 -10.28 13.20
CA ALA A 384 12.17 -10.82 13.58
C ALA A 384 12.05 -11.92 14.64
N LEU A 385 12.82 -12.99 14.46
CA LEU A 385 13.01 -14.05 15.43
C LEU A 385 14.27 -13.74 16.26
N ASN A 386 14.08 -13.60 17.57
CA ASN A 386 15.13 -13.27 18.52
C ASN A 386 15.50 -14.49 19.37
N PHE A 387 16.80 -14.70 19.57
CA PHE A 387 17.36 -15.80 20.35
C PHE A 387 17.95 -15.25 21.65
N ARG A 388 17.39 -15.65 22.80
CA ARG A 388 17.90 -15.23 24.11
C ARG A 388 19.15 -16.01 24.49
N ALA A 389 20.21 -15.31 24.87
CA ALA A 389 21.39 -15.93 25.46
C ALA A 389 21.05 -16.67 26.78
N GLY A 390 21.51 -17.91 26.94
CA GLY A 390 21.50 -18.65 28.21
C GLY A 390 20.36 -19.65 28.42
N ASN A 391 19.12 -19.39 27.96
CA ASN A 391 17.96 -20.26 28.24
C ASN A 391 17.32 -20.92 27.01
N GLY A 392 17.86 -20.71 25.80
CA GLY A 392 17.32 -21.29 24.56
C GLY A 392 15.93 -20.77 24.14
N GLY A 393 15.38 -19.78 24.84
CA GLY A 393 14.10 -19.16 24.52
C GLY A 393 14.14 -18.37 23.21
N ARG A 394 13.06 -18.46 22.43
CA ARG A 394 12.84 -17.69 21.20
C ARG A 394 11.70 -16.71 21.42
N SER A 395 11.84 -15.47 20.97
CA SER A 395 10.74 -14.49 20.94
C SER A 395 10.59 -13.88 19.55
N ARG A 396 9.37 -13.47 19.20
CA ARG A 396 9.09 -12.77 17.94
C ARG A 396 8.78 -11.31 18.22
N THR A 397 9.34 -10.44 17.40
CA THR A 397 9.08 -8.99 17.46
C THR A 397 8.59 -8.51 16.12
N LYS A 398 7.56 -7.66 16.14
CA LYS A 398 7.00 -7.02 14.95
C LYS A 398 7.35 -5.54 14.97
N SER A 399 7.87 -5.04 13.87
CA SER A 399 8.18 -3.62 13.69
C SER A 399 7.86 -3.19 12.27
N MET A 400 7.78 -1.89 12.06
CA MET A 400 7.59 -1.27 10.75
C MET A 400 8.76 -0.33 10.47
N LEU A 401 9.25 -0.35 9.24
CA LEU A 401 10.16 0.65 8.71
C LEU A 401 9.43 1.47 7.63
N TYR A 402 9.43 2.78 7.78
CA TYR A 402 8.77 3.71 6.87
C TYR A 402 9.81 4.47 6.07
N ILE A 403 9.61 4.52 4.75
CA ILE A 403 10.58 5.06 3.80
C ILE A 403 9.83 5.99 2.83
N PRO A 404 10.11 7.31 2.81
CA PRO A 404 9.52 8.20 1.82
C PRO A 404 9.93 7.80 0.39
N CYS A 405 8.96 7.60 -0.50
CA CYS A 405 9.24 7.17 -1.87
C CYS A 405 10.07 8.20 -2.65
N MET A 406 9.82 9.50 -2.45
CA MET A 406 10.63 10.57 -3.05
C MET A 406 12.12 10.43 -2.69
N GLY A 407 12.43 10.17 -1.42
CA GLY A 407 13.80 9.96 -0.96
C GLY A 407 14.42 8.71 -1.60
N LEU A 408 13.68 7.59 -1.55
CA LEU A 408 14.13 6.32 -2.14
C LEU A 408 14.44 6.44 -3.64
N LEU A 409 13.53 7.05 -4.42
CA LEU A 409 13.71 7.28 -5.85
C LEU A 409 14.90 8.20 -6.15
N SER A 410 15.15 9.19 -5.29
CA SER A 410 16.32 10.07 -5.43
C SER A 410 17.63 9.33 -5.19
N THR A 411 17.69 8.43 -4.19
CA THR A 411 18.88 7.64 -3.86
C THR A 411 19.27 6.71 -5.01
N VAL A 412 18.29 6.11 -5.68
CA VAL A 412 18.55 5.13 -6.77
C VAL A 412 18.70 5.77 -8.14
N LYS A 413 18.48 7.09 -8.24
CA LYS A 413 18.53 7.81 -9.51
C LYS A 413 19.89 7.67 -10.19
N ASP A 414 20.96 7.85 -9.41
CA ASP A 414 22.34 7.74 -9.90
C ASP A 414 22.70 6.29 -10.23
N SER A 415 22.07 5.32 -9.57
CA SER A 415 22.25 3.89 -9.85
C SER A 415 21.78 3.49 -11.24
N PHE A 416 20.82 4.20 -11.85
CA PHE A 416 20.38 3.92 -13.22
C PHE A 416 21.46 4.29 -14.25
N ASP A 417 22.12 5.41 -14.05
CA ASP A 417 23.21 5.87 -14.92
C ASP A 417 24.40 4.91 -14.81
N GLU A 418 24.73 4.46 -13.60
CA GLU A 418 25.80 3.50 -13.35
C GLU A 418 25.46 2.10 -13.89
N TYR A 419 24.23 1.61 -13.69
CA TYR A 419 23.76 0.35 -14.25
C TYR A 419 23.88 0.36 -15.78
N THR A 420 23.47 1.45 -16.43
CA THR A 420 23.56 1.60 -17.90
C THR A 420 25.00 1.50 -18.39
N GLN A 421 25.98 1.91 -17.57
CA GLN A 421 27.41 1.88 -17.92
C GLN A 421 28.09 0.54 -17.59
N ARG A 422 27.75 -0.08 -16.45
CA ARG A 422 28.45 -1.27 -15.91
C ARG A 422 27.71 -2.59 -16.17
N GLY A 423 26.41 -2.55 -16.41
CA GLY A 423 25.55 -3.73 -16.60
C GLY A 423 25.32 -4.56 -15.33
N SER A 424 25.58 -4.01 -14.14
CA SER A 424 25.42 -4.70 -12.85
C SER A 424 24.62 -3.85 -11.86
N ALA A 425 23.82 -4.52 -11.02
CA ALA A 425 23.05 -3.87 -9.96
C ALA A 425 23.96 -3.12 -8.96
N VAL A 426 23.50 -1.97 -8.48
CA VAL A 426 24.24 -1.16 -7.49
C VAL A 426 23.81 -1.55 -6.08
N THR A 427 24.76 -1.89 -5.22
CA THR A 427 24.50 -2.11 -3.79
C THR A 427 24.61 -0.80 -3.03
N ILE A 428 23.54 -0.41 -2.34
CA ILE A 428 23.46 0.83 -1.54
C ILE A 428 23.47 0.42 -0.06
N LEU A 429 24.45 0.90 0.70
CA LEU A 429 24.62 0.50 2.09
C LEU A 429 23.64 1.23 3.00
N TRP A 430 23.25 0.60 4.12
CA TRP A 430 22.34 1.21 5.10
C TRP A 430 22.69 2.66 5.45
N ASN A 431 23.97 2.95 5.64
CA ASN A 431 24.44 4.27 6.03
C ASN A 431 24.12 5.38 5.01
N ASP A 432 23.93 5.02 3.73
CA ASP A 432 23.68 5.97 2.65
C ASP A 432 22.20 6.39 2.57
N TRP A 433 21.30 5.65 3.22
CA TRP A 433 19.85 5.86 3.09
C TRP A 433 19.06 5.76 4.41
N ALA A 434 19.70 5.40 5.53
CA ALA A 434 19.03 5.29 6.84
C ALA A 434 18.37 6.58 7.31
N GLU A 435 19.01 7.73 7.06
CA GLU A 435 18.62 9.04 7.63
C GLU A 435 17.24 9.54 7.18
N MET A 436 16.72 9.01 6.07
CA MET A 436 15.37 9.33 5.58
C MET A 436 14.29 8.37 6.09
N THR A 437 14.65 7.36 6.87
CA THR A 437 13.73 6.30 7.32
C THR A 437 13.27 6.50 8.76
N SER A 438 12.07 5.98 9.06
CA SER A 438 11.53 5.96 10.42
C SER A 438 11.23 4.53 10.84
N TRP A 439 11.87 4.06 11.92
CA TRP A 439 11.54 2.76 12.52
C TRP A 439 10.50 2.93 13.65
N ILE A 440 9.50 2.05 13.67
CA ILE A 440 8.43 2.05 14.67
C ILE A 440 8.21 0.63 15.20
N ASP A 441 8.16 0.49 16.51
CA ASP A 441 7.66 -0.71 17.18
C ASP A 441 6.13 -0.78 17.06
N VAL A 442 5.63 -1.88 16.48
CA VAL A 442 4.19 -2.10 16.28
C VAL A 442 3.67 -3.31 17.03
N GLY A 443 4.38 -3.78 18.06
CA GLY A 443 3.99 -4.99 18.82
C GLY A 443 2.54 -4.99 19.34
N GLN A 444 1.98 -3.81 19.67
CA GLN A 444 0.59 -3.64 20.13
C GLN A 444 -0.33 -3.01 19.08
N ILE A 445 0.17 -2.72 17.88
CA ILE A 445 -0.60 -2.04 16.83
C ILE A 445 -0.99 -3.09 15.79
N TYR A 446 -2.29 -3.26 15.64
CA TYR A 446 -2.83 -4.06 14.57
C TYR A 446 -3.16 -3.18 13.37
N THR A 447 -2.39 -3.35 12.33
CA THR A 447 -2.69 -2.89 10.98
C THR A 447 -3.30 -4.11 10.27
N GLY A 448 -4.52 -4.00 9.73
CA GLY A 448 -5.16 -5.12 9.01
C GLY A 448 -4.30 -5.66 7.88
N ASN A 449 -4.73 -6.74 7.23
CA ASN A 449 -3.91 -7.40 6.20
C ASN A 449 -3.58 -6.49 5.01
N GLN A 450 -4.52 -5.65 4.56
CA GLN A 450 -4.38 -4.82 3.37
C GLN A 450 -5.01 -3.43 3.60
N CYS A 451 -4.60 -2.42 2.83
CA CYS A 451 -5.19 -1.07 2.79
C CYS A 451 -4.99 -0.17 4.04
N TYR A 452 -3.97 -0.42 4.86
CA TYR A 452 -3.66 0.40 6.05
C TYR A 452 -2.77 1.63 5.75
N VAL A 453 -2.34 1.80 4.49
CA VAL A 453 -1.51 2.93 4.03
C VAL A 453 -2.22 3.63 2.89
N TYR A 454 -2.19 4.96 2.91
CA TYR A 454 -2.59 5.79 1.79
C TYR A 454 -1.75 7.06 1.75
N GLY A 455 -1.02 7.25 0.66
CA GLY A 455 -0.06 8.34 0.48
C GLY A 455 1.04 8.32 1.53
N GLN A 456 1.16 9.38 2.32
CA GLN A 456 2.15 9.47 3.42
C GLN A 456 1.53 9.19 4.79
N ARG A 457 0.36 8.55 4.83
CA ARG A 457 -0.32 8.20 6.08
C ARG A 457 -0.50 6.71 6.24
N THR A 458 -0.38 6.25 7.47
CA THR A 458 -0.78 4.89 7.84
C THR A 458 -1.69 4.89 9.04
N VAL A 459 -2.50 3.85 9.16
CA VAL A 459 -3.49 3.70 10.22
C VAL A 459 -3.31 2.37 10.94
N GLY A 460 -3.58 2.35 12.24
CA GLY A 460 -3.56 1.14 13.05
C GLY A 460 -4.49 1.21 14.26
N LEU A 461 -4.80 0.06 14.82
CA LEU A 461 -5.62 -0.08 16.03
C LEU A 461 -4.74 -0.55 17.18
N VAL A 462 -4.79 0.16 18.31
CA VAL A 462 -4.08 -0.21 19.53
C VAL A 462 -5.03 -1.05 20.39
N TYR A 463 -4.62 -2.27 20.73
CA TYR A 463 -5.40 -3.12 21.64
C TYR A 463 -5.01 -2.88 23.11
N ALA A 464 -5.99 -2.97 24.01
CA ALA A 464 -5.73 -2.92 25.44
C ALA A 464 -5.07 -4.25 25.90
N ARG A 465 -3.93 -4.18 26.59
CA ARG A 465 -3.30 -5.34 27.20
C ARG A 465 -4.23 -5.97 28.24
N SER A 466 -4.50 -7.28 28.12
CA SER A 466 -5.05 -8.11 29.18
C SER A 466 -3.90 -8.95 29.75
N GLU A 467 -3.60 -8.80 31.04
CA GLU A 467 -2.48 -9.48 31.72
C GLU A 467 -2.65 -11.01 31.83
N ASN A 468 -3.74 -11.58 31.33
CA ASN A 468 -4.14 -12.98 31.56
C ASN A 468 -4.26 -13.86 30.29
N ILE A 469 -3.82 -13.42 29.12
CA ILE A 469 -4.01 -14.21 27.89
C ILE A 469 -2.91 -15.26 27.76
N ALA A 470 -3.29 -16.53 27.91
CA ALA A 470 -2.48 -17.67 27.50
C ALA A 470 -2.33 -17.67 25.97
N ASP A 471 -1.16 -18.07 25.46
CA ASP A 471 -0.73 -17.99 24.06
C ASP A 471 -1.64 -18.70 23.01
N ASP A 472 -2.74 -19.35 23.41
CA ASP A 472 -3.56 -20.24 22.57
C ASP A 472 -5.08 -19.93 22.52
N ALA A 473 -5.55 -18.72 22.85
CA ALA A 473 -6.99 -18.41 22.84
C ALA A 473 -7.44 -17.61 21.59
N GLU A 474 -7.97 -18.29 20.57
CA GLU A 474 -8.58 -17.70 19.36
C GLU A 474 -9.96 -17.03 19.59
N GLU A 475 -10.45 -16.88 20.83
CA GLU A 475 -11.84 -16.47 21.12
C GLU A 475 -12.04 -15.48 22.29
N GLU A 476 -11.14 -14.52 22.53
CA GLU A 476 -11.40 -13.46 23.52
C GLU A 476 -11.61 -12.07 22.91
N THR A 477 -12.66 -11.40 23.39
CA THR A 477 -13.08 -10.05 22.98
C THR A 477 -11.92 -9.07 23.04
N THR A 478 -11.42 -8.64 21.89
CA THR A 478 -10.30 -7.69 21.84
C THR A 478 -10.83 -6.28 22.07
N ARG A 479 -10.46 -5.67 23.21
CA ARG A 479 -10.80 -4.28 23.47
C ARG A 479 -9.83 -3.39 22.68
N ILE A 480 -10.35 -2.69 21.68
CA ILE A 480 -9.61 -1.60 21.04
C ILE A 480 -9.55 -0.45 22.03
N HIS A 481 -8.37 0.11 22.22
CA HIS A 481 -8.11 1.26 23.08
C HIS A 481 -8.06 2.56 22.27
N SER A 482 -7.46 2.52 21.08
CA SER A 482 -7.28 3.72 20.26
C SER A 482 -7.11 3.41 18.79
N LEU A 483 -7.55 4.35 17.96
CA LEU A 483 -7.14 4.50 16.57
C LEU A 483 -5.88 5.37 16.53
N VAL A 484 -4.86 4.93 15.80
CA VAL A 484 -3.64 5.69 15.56
C VAL A 484 -3.46 5.96 14.07
N ILE A 485 -3.09 7.20 13.75
CA ILE A 485 -2.74 7.62 12.39
C ILE A 485 -1.33 8.20 12.44
N PHE A 486 -0.44 7.63 11.65
CA PHE A 486 0.91 8.13 11.42
C PHE A 486 0.92 8.96 10.16
N ASP A 487 1.57 10.13 10.19
CA ASP A 487 1.72 10.99 9.02
C ASP A 487 3.19 11.39 8.87
N PHE A 488 3.77 10.96 7.75
CA PHE A 488 5.20 11.03 7.41
C PHE A 488 5.53 12.18 6.46
N ASP A 489 4.56 13.04 6.12
CA ASP A 489 4.80 14.18 5.24
C ASP A 489 5.68 15.25 5.94
N PRO A 490 6.86 15.58 5.40
CA PRO A 490 7.76 16.53 6.05
C PRO A 490 7.16 17.93 6.24
N VAL A 491 6.31 18.38 5.31
CA VAL A 491 5.64 19.69 5.37
C VAL A 491 4.61 19.70 6.50
N ARG A 492 3.79 18.65 6.61
CA ARG A 492 2.78 18.52 7.68
C ARG A 492 3.42 18.27 9.04
N VAL A 493 4.47 17.46 9.11
CA VAL A 493 5.25 17.23 10.34
C VAL A 493 5.87 18.54 10.85
N LYS A 494 6.51 19.31 9.96
CA LYS A 494 7.07 20.63 10.32
C LYS A 494 5.97 21.57 10.81
N ARG A 495 4.81 21.60 10.16
CA ARG A 495 3.67 22.43 10.59
C ARG A 495 3.11 22.00 11.95
N ALA A 496 2.98 20.70 12.18
CA ALA A 496 2.53 20.15 13.46
C ALA A 496 3.53 20.46 14.60
N SER A 497 4.84 20.48 14.32
CA SER A 497 5.83 20.91 15.31
C SER A 497 5.73 22.39 15.71
N GLN A 498 5.15 23.23 14.85
CA GLN A 498 4.99 24.67 15.07
C GLN A 498 3.64 25.01 15.72
N ARG A 499 2.65 24.11 15.62
CA ARG A 499 1.28 24.33 16.10
C ARG A 499 0.86 23.18 17.01
N THR A 500 0.82 23.42 18.32
CA THR A 500 0.27 22.45 19.26
C THR A 500 -1.24 22.29 19.02
N ARG A 501 -1.66 21.10 18.60
CA ARG A 501 -3.07 20.73 18.44
C ARG A 501 -3.38 19.51 19.33
N PRO A 502 -4.57 19.45 19.98
CA PRO A 502 -4.94 18.30 20.80
C PRO A 502 -4.94 17.00 20.00
N GLY A 503 -4.42 15.93 20.60
CA GLY A 503 -4.41 14.57 20.00
C GLY A 503 -3.34 14.33 18.93
N VAL A 504 -2.59 15.36 18.51
CA VAL A 504 -1.49 15.24 17.55
C VAL A 504 -0.17 15.58 18.25
N ARG A 505 0.83 14.70 18.10
CA ARG A 505 2.18 14.92 18.64
C ARG A 505 3.24 14.53 17.62
N ILE A 506 4.43 15.12 17.76
CA ILE A 506 5.60 14.70 16.98
C ILE A 506 6.26 13.53 17.71
N SER A 507 6.37 12.40 17.01
CA SER A 507 7.08 11.24 17.50
C SER A 507 8.57 11.33 17.16
N LYS A 508 9.40 10.90 18.10
CA LYS A 508 10.84 10.75 17.93
C LYS A 508 11.18 9.28 18.19
N PRO A 509 11.50 8.49 17.15
CA PRO A 509 11.77 7.05 17.28
C PRO A 509 12.75 6.70 18.41
N GLU A 510 13.81 7.51 18.57
CA GLU A 510 14.89 7.26 19.54
C GLU A 510 14.51 7.38 21.02
N THR A 511 13.50 8.19 21.33
CA THR A 511 13.13 8.50 22.73
C THR A 511 11.80 7.89 23.12
N GLU A 512 11.05 7.42 22.13
CA GLU A 512 9.70 6.97 22.33
C GLU A 512 9.62 5.46 22.51
N ASN A 513 8.85 5.08 23.52
CA ASN A 513 8.38 3.72 23.73
C ASN A 513 6.86 3.77 23.57
N ALA A 514 6.39 3.54 22.34
CA ALA A 514 4.97 3.63 22.05
C ALA A 514 4.24 2.54 22.86
N TRP A 515 3.46 2.97 23.84
CA TRP A 515 2.36 2.23 24.46
C TRP A 515 2.79 1.18 25.49
N ASP A 516 3.75 1.55 26.34
CA ASP A 516 4.21 0.76 27.50
C ASP A 516 4.68 -0.66 27.15
N ILE A 517 5.19 -0.86 25.94
CA ILE A 517 5.90 -2.09 25.55
C ILE A 517 7.15 -2.20 26.44
N GLN A 518 7.43 -3.38 27.02
CA GLN A 518 8.62 -3.50 27.85
C GLN A 518 9.85 -3.38 26.94
N MET A 519 10.74 -2.43 27.24
CA MET A 519 11.93 -2.17 26.41
C MET A 519 12.76 -3.43 26.14
N GLU A 520 12.79 -4.41 27.05
CA GLU A 520 13.54 -5.65 26.88
C GLU A 520 12.99 -6.56 25.77
N GLU A 521 11.70 -6.45 25.41
CA GLU A 521 11.10 -7.27 24.35
C GLU A 521 11.54 -6.83 22.95
N THR A 522 11.74 -5.53 22.73
CA THR A 522 12.04 -4.96 21.40
C THR A 522 13.43 -4.34 21.30
N LYS A 523 14.23 -4.45 22.35
CA LYS A 523 15.61 -3.95 22.48
C LYS A 523 16.51 -4.30 21.29
N LEU A 524 16.46 -5.55 20.83
CA LEU A 524 17.33 -6.03 19.75
C LEU A 524 17.04 -5.32 18.42
N MET A 525 15.76 -5.31 18.01
CA MET A 525 15.33 -4.59 16.80
C MET A 525 15.54 -3.09 16.92
N ARG A 526 15.24 -2.51 18.10
CA ARG A 526 15.48 -1.10 18.37
C ARG A 526 16.96 -0.75 18.20
N ASN A 527 17.87 -1.54 18.78
CA ASN A 527 19.31 -1.32 18.66
C ASN A 527 19.79 -1.51 17.22
N MET A 528 19.23 -2.47 16.47
CA MET A 528 19.56 -2.69 15.06
C MET A 528 19.28 -1.46 14.20
N PHE A 529 18.13 -0.80 14.39
CA PHE A 529 17.73 0.34 13.55
C PHE A 529 18.08 1.72 14.13
N LEU A 530 18.30 1.84 15.45
CA LEU A 530 18.52 3.11 16.15
C LEU A 530 19.82 3.18 16.98
N GLY A 531 20.57 2.09 17.10
CA GLY A 531 21.74 1.97 17.98
C GLY A 531 23.10 2.33 17.36
N GLY A 532 23.15 2.57 16.03
CA GLY A 532 24.38 2.90 15.29
C GLY A 532 24.56 4.38 14.97
N GLU A 533 25.56 4.71 14.13
CA GLU A 533 25.80 6.06 13.60
C GLU A 533 24.66 6.50 12.67
N SER A 534 24.26 5.62 11.74
CA SER A 534 23.16 5.84 10.80
C SER A 534 21.87 5.20 11.32
N LYS A 535 20.87 6.04 11.60
CA LYS A 535 19.65 5.64 12.33
C LYS A 535 18.39 5.92 11.54
N ALA A 536 17.41 5.03 11.70
CA ALA A 536 16.04 5.19 11.18
C ALA A 536 15.19 6.09 12.10
N ASN A 537 15.63 7.33 12.32
CA ASN A 537 15.06 8.23 13.32
C ASN A 537 14.34 9.47 12.74
N THR A 538 14.00 9.47 11.44
CA THR A 538 13.28 10.60 10.83
C THR A 538 11.98 10.87 11.59
N PRO A 539 11.70 12.10 12.03
CA PRO A 539 10.49 12.43 12.79
C PRO A 539 9.23 12.29 11.94
N PHE A 540 8.13 11.87 12.57
CA PHE A 540 6.79 11.85 11.99
C PHE A 540 5.76 12.34 13.01
N SER A 541 4.55 12.63 12.56
CA SER A 541 3.46 13.01 13.46
C SER A 541 2.55 11.81 13.73
N VAL A 542 2.08 11.72 14.97
CA VAL A 542 1.16 10.67 15.42
C VAL A 542 -0.08 11.36 15.93
N ARG A 543 -1.22 10.91 15.41
CA ARG A 543 -2.53 11.20 15.94
C ARG A 543 -3.07 9.97 16.67
N THR A 544 -3.63 10.18 17.85
CA THR A 544 -4.27 9.11 18.63
C THR A 544 -5.67 9.54 19.01
N THR A 545 -6.66 8.78 18.56
CA THR A 545 -8.07 8.97 18.90
C THR A 545 -8.49 7.83 19.81
N LEU A 546 -8.96 8.15 21.02
CA LEU A 546 -9.42 7.13 21.96
C LEU A 546 -10.71 6.47 21.42
N ILE A 547 -10.68 5.15 21.29
CA ILE A 547 -11.85 4.34 20.95
C ILE A 547 -12.08 3.45 22.16
N ASN A 548 -13.04 3.80 23.01
CA ASN A 548 -13.35 3.00 24.20
C ASN A 548 -14.54 2.07 23.92
N GLU A 549 -14.45 1.34 22.82
CA GLU A 549 -15.49 0.41 22.38
C GLU A 549 -15.04 -1.03 22.57
N ARG A 550 -15.95 -1.85 23.10
CA ARG A 550 -15.75 -3.29 23.16
C ARG A 550 -16.25 -3.88 21.86
N PHE A 551 -15.32 -4.23 20.98
CA PHE A 551 -15.65 -5.04 19.82
C PHE A 551 -15.67 -6.51 20.26
N HIS A 552 -16.75 -7.20 19.92
CA HIS A 552 -16.95 -8.62 20.24
C HIS A 552 -16.58 -9.52 19.07
N SER A 553 -15.72 -9.05 18.17
CA SER A 553 -15.30 -9.80 17.01
C SER A 553 -13.79 -9.98 16.99
N PRO A 554 -13.29 -11.21 16.73
CA PRO A 554 -11.89 -11.45 16.45
C PRO A 554 -11.45 -10.90 15.08
N TYR A 555 -12.38 -10.42 14.23
CA TYR A 555 -12.12 -9.92 12.88
C TYR A 555 -12.45 -8.43 12.76
N CYS A 556 -11.54 -7.59 13.26
CA CYS A 556 -11.60 -6.13 13.11
C CYS A 556 -10.33 -5.66 12.38
N TYR A 557 -10.50 -5.01 11.23
CA TYR A 557 -9.40 -4.40 10.48
C TYR A 557 -9.72 -2.95 10.15
N VAL A 558 -8.65 -2.19 9.94
CA VAL A 558 -8.70 -0.75 9.67
C VAL A 558 -8.06 -0.45 8.33
N MET A 559 -8.68 0.44 7.57
CA MET A 559 -8.28 0.85 6.22
C MET A 559 -8.30 2.37 6.13
N ILE A 560 -7.57 2.94 5.16
CA ILE A 560 -7.46 4.38 4.95
C ILE A 560 -7.45 4.73 3.47
N ASP A 561 -8.05 5.87 3.11
CA ASP A 561 -7.88 6.50 1.79
C ASP A 561 -7.60 8.02 1.93
N GLU A 562 -7.85 8.79 0.86
CA GLU A 562 -7.68 10.24 0.84
C GLU A 562 -8.46 10.98 1.95
N GLU A 563 -9.65 10.49 2.31
CA GLU A 563 -10.67 11.23 3.07
C GLU A 563 -11.24 10.44 4.25
N HIS A 564 -11.00 9.13 4.29
CA HIS A 564 -11.65 8.19 5.19
C HIS A 564 -10.62 7.36 5.96
N VAL A 565 -10.96 7.08 7.22
CA VAL A 565 -10.48 5.89 7.92
C VAL A 565 -11.68 4.99 8.18
N VAL A 566 -11.58 3.72 7.79
CA VAL A 566 -12.67 2.76 7.83
C VAL A 566 -12.30 1.62 8.76
N ILE A 567 -13.13 1.37 9.77
CA ILE A 567 -13.03 0.19 10.63
C ILE A 567 -14.15 -0.76 10.24
N VAL A 568 -13.80 -2.01 9.90
CA VAL A 568 -14.80 -3.05 9.60
C VAL A 568 -15.10 -3.83 10.86
N LEU A 569 -16.38 -3.85 11.22
CA LEU A 569 -16.93 -4.65 12.31
C LEU A 569 -17.65 -5.84 11.70
N GLN A 570 -16.99 -6.98 11.65
CA GLN A 570 -17.51 -8.19 11.05
C GLN A 570 -17.97 -9.15 12.14
N ASP A 571 -19.23 -9.60 12.14
CA ASP A 571 -19.71 -10.55 13.14
C ASP A 571 -19.93 -11.95 12.57
N LEU A 572 -19.64 -12.97 13.38
CA LEU A 572 -19.92 -14.39 13.15
C LEU A 572 -20.94 -14.95 14.17
N GLY A 573 -21.55 -14.10 15.02
CA GLY A 573 -22.37 -14.49 16.18
C GLY A 573 -23.73 -13.79 16.36
N GLY A 574 -24.27 -13.11 15.35
CA GLY A 574 -25.67 -12.64 15.34
C GLY A 574 -25.93 -11.14 15.59
N ARG A 575 -24.91 -10.28 15.60
CA ARG A 575 -25.01 -8.81 15.43
C ARG A 575 -24.76 -8.44 13.96
N GLU A 576 -25.30 -7.29 13.57
CA GLU A 576 -25.15 -6.78 12.20
C GLU A 576 -23.70 -6.35 11.92
N SER A 577 -23.12 -6.83 10.80
CA SER A 577 -21.82 -6.35 10.32
C SER A 577 -21.93 -4.87 9.88
N SER A 578 -20.89 -4.07 10.08
CA SER A 578 -20.90 -2.64 9.73
C SER A 578 -19.54 -2.06 9.41
N LEU A 579 -19.54 -0.94 8.69
CA LEU A 579 -18.40 -0.05 8.51
C LEU A 579 -18.55 1.15 9.44
N VAL A 580 -17.54 1.40 10.28
CA VAL A 580 -17.41 2.65 11.03
C VAL A 580 -16.44 3.54 10.28
N VAL A 581 -16.95 4.64 9.74
CA VAL A 581 -16.22 5.51 8.80
C VAL A 581 -15.96 6.87 9.45
N TYR A 582 -14.70 7.18 9.64
CA TYR A 582 -14.22 8.49 10.08
C TYR A 582 -13.89 9.33 8.83
N THR A 583 -14.60 10.45 8.65
CA THR A 583 -14.42 11.33 7.47
C THR A 583 -13.72 12.63 7.84
N PHE A 584 -12.74 13.03 7.02
CA PHE A 584 -11.84 14.17 7.26
C PHE A 584 -11.96 15.31 6.22
N ASN A 585 -13.18 15.73 5.88
CA ASN A 585 -13.42 16.76 4.85
C ASN A 585 -14.08 18.03 5.35
#